data_AF-A0A349BQE5-F1
#
_entry.id   AF-A0A349BQE5-F1
#
_cell.length_a   1.000
_cell.length_b   1.000
_cell.length_c   1.000
_cell.angle_alpha   90.00
_cell.angle_beta   90.00
_cell.angle_gamma   90.00
#
_symmetry.space_group_name_H-M   'P 1'
#
loop_
_entity.id
_entity.type
_entity.pdbx_description
1 polymer ?
#
loop_
_entity_poly.entity_id
_entity_poly.type
_entity_poly.pdbx_seq_one_letter_code
_entity_poly.pdbx_strand_id
1 'polypeptide(L)'
;PSAPSLSQIGCTSKTVGIVVNFSRQLSLQSNAENFVRSELMNTVGTAIDQAVISGSGANGQPTGILGTTGIGSISGTSLAYAGVTNMKRKVADANAPDEGISFIAHLLSESFLKLARRRQIRVSSFGTMTRLHHVQRSFQLICLPQH
;
A
#
# COMPACT_ATOMS: atom_id res chain seq x y z
N PRO A 1 -2.24 15.91 39.43
CA PRO A 1 -2.76 14.60 38.97
C PRO A 1 -3.03 14.69 37.47
N SER A 2 -2.35 13.91 36.63
CA SER A 2 -2.66 13.83 35.20
C SER A 2 -3.94 13.04 35.02
N ALA A 3 -5.01 13.70 34.55
CA ALA A 3 -6.28 13.06 34.28
C ALA A 3 -6.20 12.31 32.94
N PRO A 4 -6.50 11.00 32.88
CA PRO A 4 -6.59 10.29 31.60
C PRO A 4 -7.84 10.77 30.84
N SER A 5 -7.69 11.11 29.56
CA SER A 5 -8.81 11.40 28.66
C SER A 5 -9.28 10.11 27.98
N LEU A 6 -10.60 9.89 27.96
CA LEU A 6 -11.25 8.77 27.28
C LEU A 6 -12.00 9.33 26.06
N SER A 7 -11.90 8.65 24.92
CA SER A 7 -12.62 8.99 23.70
C SER A 7 -13.54 7.84 23.30
N GLN A 8 -14.74 8.16 22.79
CA GLN A 8 -15.68 7.18 22.28
C GLN A 8 -15.66 7.20 20.74
N ILE A 9 -15.57 6.01 20.14
CA ILE A 9 -15.66 5.83 18.69
C ILE A 9 -17.01 5.17 18.38
N GLY A 10 -17.89 5.91 17.71
CA GLY A 10 -19.17 5.37 17.23
C GLY A 10 -18.98 4.68 15.88
N CYS A 11 -19.29 3.39 15.80
CA CYS A 11 -19.28 2.64 14.55
C CYS A 11 -20.71 2.26 14.16
N THR A 12 -21.05 2.37 12.87
CA THR A 12 -22.33 1.91 12.33
C THR A 12 -22.07 0.87 11.25
N SER A 13 -22.83 -0.22 11.25
CA SER A 13 -22.73 -1.25 10.22
C SER A 13 -23.15 -0.70 8.86
N LYS A 14 -22.43 -1.09 7.80
CA LYS A 14 -22.73 -0.75 6.40
C LYS A 14 -22.83 -2.05 5.60
N THR A 15 -23.80 -2.11 4.68
CA THR A 15 -24.05 -3.31 3.86
C THR A 15 -23.67 -3.06 2.42
N VAL A 16 -22.91 -3.98 1.83
CA VAL A 16 -22.60 -4.01 0.40
C VAL A 16 -23.50 -5.04 -0.30
N GLY A 17 -24.06 -4.67 -1.45
CA GLY A 17 -24.88 -5.53 -2.29
C GLY A 17 -24.39 -5.47 -3.74
N ILE A 18 -24.29 -6.62 -4.38
CA ILE A 18 -23.89 -6.75 -5.79
C ILE A 18 -24.96 -7.53 -6.53
N VAL A 19 -25.35 -7.01 -7.69
CA VAL A 19 -26.34 -7.62 -8.58
C VAL A 19 -25.67 -7.82 -9.93
N VAL A 20 -25.70 -9.06 -10.43
CA VAL A 20 -25.20 -9.40 -11.76
C VAL A 20 -26.37 -9.90 -12.58
N ASN A 21 -26.63 -9.22 -13.69
CA ASN A 21 -27.60 -9.65 -14.68
C ASN A 21 -26.86 -10.35 -15.81
N PHE A 22 -27.24 -11.59 -16.11
CA PHE A 22 -26.66 -12.37 -17.19
C PHE A 22 -27.74 -12.97 -18.08
N SER A 23 -27.37 -13.33 -19.32
CA SER A 23 -28.31 -13.81 -20.32
C SER A 23 -28.78 -15.24 -20.02
N ARG A 24 -30.01 -15.58 -20.48
CA ARG A 24 -30.55 -16.93 -20.38
C ARG A 24 -29.68 -17.97 -21.11
N GLN A 25 -29.05 -17.58 -22.22
CA GLN A 25 -28.14 -18.44 -22.97
C GLN A 25 -26.89 -18.80 -22.16
N LEU A 26 -26.34 -17.85 -21.39
CA LEU A 26 -25.25 -18.13 -20.46
C LEU A 26 -25.74 -19.08 -19.36
N SER A 27 -26.92 -18.86 -18.79
CA SER A 27 -27.51 -19.75 -17.76
C SER A 27 -27.67 -21.21 -18.19
N LEU A 28 -27.83 -21.48 -19.49
CA LEU A 28 -28.00 -22.84 -20.02
C LEU A 28 -26.67 -23.58 -20.19
N GLN A 29 -25.54 -22.89 -20.08
CA GLN A 29 -24.23 -23.53 -20.13
C GLN A 29 -23.91 -24.22 -18.79
N SER A 30 -23.33 -25.42 -18.85
CA SER A 30 -23.10 -26.30 -17.68
C SER A 30 -22.18 -25.73 -16.60
N ASN A 31 -21.35 -24.72 -16.92
CA ASN A 31 -20.41 -24.10 -15.98
C ASN A 31 -20.74 -22.62 -15.66
N ALA A 32 -21.90 -22.13 -16.07
CA ALA A 32 -22.21 -20.71 -15.95
C ALA A 32 -22.41 -20.25 -14.50
N GLU A 33 -23.04 -21.08 -13.66
CA GLU A 33 -23.28 -20.73 -12.26
C GLU A 33 -21.97 -20.58 -11.47
N ASN A 34 -21.03 -21.51 -11.67
CA ASN A 34 -19.74 -21.47 -11.00
C ASN A 34 -18.92 -20.24 -11.41
N PHE A 35 -18.97 -19.87 -12.70
CA PHE A 35 -18.35 -18.66 -13.22
C PHE A 35 -18.97 -17.38 -12.64
N VAL A 36 -20.30 -17.27 -12.63
CA VAL A 36 -20.98 -16.09 -12.06
C VAL A 36 -20.73 -15.99 -10.55
N ARG A 37 -20.73 -17.13 -9.85
CA ARG A 37 -20.43 -17.17 -8.41
C ARG A 37 -19.00 -16.73 -8.11
N SER A 38 -17.99 -17.15 -8.88
CA SER A 38 -16.61 -16.69 -8.67
C SER A 38 -16.46 -15.19 -8.91
N GLU A 39 -17.08 -14.66 -9.96
CA GLU A 39 -17.04 -13.23 -10.27
C GLU A 39 -17.76 -12.39 -9.21
N LEU A 40 -18.90 -12.86 -8.71
CA LEU A 40 -19.60 -12.21 -7.60
C LEU A 40 -18.71 -12.15 -6.36
N MET A 41 -18.07 -13.26 -5.96
CA MET A 41 -17.19 -13.27 -4.77
C MET A 41 -15.98 -12.35 -4.95
N ASN A 42 -15.36 -12.33 -6.14
CA ASN A 42 -14.22 -11.46 -6.43
C ASN A 42 -14.60 -9.97 -6.38
N THR A 43 -15.78 -9.64 -6.94
CA THR A 43 -16.30 -8.27 -6.94
C THR A 43 -16.67 -7.81 -5.54
N VAL A 44 -17.30 -8.69 -4.73
CA VAL A 44 -17.59 -8.41 -3.32
C VAL A 44 -16.30 -8.14 -2.55
N GLY A 45 -15.28 -8.99 -2.71
CA GLY A 45 -13.98 -8.82 -2.06
C GLY A 45 -13.33 -7.48 -2.43
N THR A 46 -13.29 -7.15 -3.72
CA THR A 46 -12.71 -5.89 -4.19
C THR A 46 -13.46 -4.67 -3.65
N ALA A 47 -14.79 -4.72 -3.61
CA ALA A 47 -15.61 -3.63 -3.07
C ALA A 47 -15.37 -3.43 -1.57
N ILE A 48 -15.19 -4.52 -0.82
CA ILE A 48 -14.85 -4.48 0.60
C ILE A 48 -13.45 -3.89 0.80
N ASP A 49 -12.43 -4.35 0.07
CA ASP A 49 -11.06 -3.85 0.20
C ASP A 49 -10.96 -2.35 -0.12
N GLN A 50 -11.66 -1.90 -1.16
CA GLN A 50 -11.75 -0.46 -1.48
C GLN A 50 -12.43 0.32 -0.35
N ALA A 51 -13.56 -0.17 0.17
CA ALA A 51 -14.27 0.50 1.26
C ALA A 51 -13.43 0.56 2.56
N VAL A 52 -12.68 -0.49 2.87
CA VAL A 52 -11.80 -0.55 4.05
C VAL A 52 -10.59 0.36 3.90
N ILE A 53 -9.99 0.45 2.70
CA ILE A 53 -8.79 1.27 2.49
C ILE A 53 -9.15 2.74 2.29
N SER A 54 -10.00 3.05 1.31
CA SER A 54 -10.27 4.40 0.81
C SER A 54 -11.72 4.85 0.97
N GLY A 55 -12.49 4.19 1.83
CA GLY A 55 -13.88 4.56 2.12
C GLY A 55 -14.01 6.02 2.58
N SER A 56 -14.93 6.76 1.96
CA SER A 56 -15.09 8.20 2.20
C SER A 56 -15.82 8.55 3.50
N GLY A 57 -16.42 7.57 4.19
CA GLY A 57 -17.31 7.81 5.34
C GLY A 57 -18.64 8.48 4.99
N ALA A 58 -18.89 8.75 3.70
CA ALA A 58 -20.11 9.36 3.18
C ALA A 58 -20.84 8.42 2.20
N ASN A 59 -22.08 8.77 1.83
CA ASN A 59 -22.84 8.06 0.80
C ASN A 59 -22.99 6.54 1.03
N GLY A 60 -23.19 6.13 2.28
CA GLY A 60 -23.37 4.73 2.65
C GLY A 60 -22.07 3.91 2.73
N GLN A 61 -20.90 4.51 2.52
CA GLN A 61 -19.60 3.86 2.65
C GLN A 61 -19.05 3.99 4.08
N PRO A 62 -18.30 3.01 4.59
CA PRO A 62 -17.55 3.17 5.84
C PRO A 62 -16.42 4.20 5.66
N THR A 63 -15.93 4.75 6.77
CA THR A 63 -14.69 5.54 6.78
C THR A 63 -13.52 4.58 6.67
N GLY A 64 -12.76 4.66 5.58
CA GLY A 64 -11.61 3.81 5.34
C GLY A 64 -10.41 4.20 6.20
N ILE A 65 -9.41 3.31 6.25
CA ILE A 65 -8.18 3.52 7.02
C ILE A 65 -7.42 4.76 6.56
N LEU A 66 -7.57 5.22 5.31
CA LEU A 66 -6.96 6.45 4.81
C LEU A 66 -7.71 7.73 5.23
N GLY A 67 -9.00 7.62 5.51
CA GLY A 67 -9.86 8.74 5.94
C GLY A 67 -9.96 8.90 7.45
N THR A 68 -9.33 8.01 8.22
CA THR A 68 -9.30 8.07 9.69
C THR A 68 -8.42 9.25 10.13
N THR A 69 -8.86 10.03 11.11
CA THR A 69 -8.07 11.15 11.62
C THR A 69 -6.83 10.65 12.37
N GLY A 70 -5.69 11.30 12.18
CA GLY A 70 -4.45 10.99 12.90
C GLY A 70 -3.50 10.01 12.21
N ILE A 71 -3.73 9.65 10.95
CA ILE A 71 -2.77 8.85 10.17
C ILE A 71 -1.55 9.71 9.85
N GLY A 72 -0.36 9.21 10.17
CA GLY A 72 0.88 9.82 9.73
C GLY A 72 1.07 9.63 8.22
N SER A 73 1.12 10.72 7.46
CA SER A 73 1.45 10.70 6.04
C SER A 73 2.88 11.20 5.81
N ILE A 74 3.60 10.56 4.89
CA ILE A 74 4.91 10.99 4.40
C ILE A 74 4.78 11.13 2.89
N SER A 75 5.15 12.28 2.33
CA SER A 75 5.04 12.50 0.89
C SER A 75 6.02 11.60 0.11
N GLY A 76 5.55 11.01 -0.98
CA GLY A 76 6.27 9.98 -1.74
C GLY A 76 7.18 10.50 -2.85
N THR A 77 7.47 11.81 -2.92
CA THR A 77 8.18 12.42 -4.06
C THR A 77 9.64 11.94 -4.21
N SER A 78 10.21 11.32 -3.17
CA SER A 78 11.43 10.51 -3.26
C SER A 78 11.43 9.43 -2.17
N LEU A 79 10.68 8.34 -2.41
CA LEU A 79 10.53 7.25 -1.44
C LEU A 79 11.77 6.34 -1.37
N ALA A 80 12.91 6.89 -0.99
CA ALA A 80 14.09 6.07 -0.65
C ALA A 80 13.80 5.19 0.58
N TYR A 81 14.67 4.21 0.85
CA TYR A 81 14.56 3.37 2.06
C TYR A 81 14.53 4.19 3.36
N ALA A 82 15.16 5.37 3.37
CA ALA A 82 15.04 6.35 4.46
C ALA A 82 13.60 6.84 4.70
N GLY A 83 12.79 6.99 3.65
CA GLY A 83 11.37 7.34 3.78
C GLY A 83 10.53 6.23 4.40
N VAL A 84 10.81 4.96 4.05
CA VAL A 84 10.10 3.80 4.62
C VAL A 84 10.46 3.56 6.08
N THR A 85 11.73 3.75 6.46
CA THR A 85 12.14 3.68 7.87
C THR A 85 11.57 4.81 8.71
N ASN A 86 11.43 6.02 8.15
CA ASN A 86 10.73 7.12 8.80
C ASN A 86 9.24 6.80 9.01
N MET A 87 8.59 6.15 8.04
CA MET A 87 7.20 5.69 8.20
C MET A 87 7.05 4.71 9.37
N LYS A 88 7.94 3.73 9.51
CA LYS A 88 7.96 2.83 10.68
C LYS A 88 8.16 3.59 11.98
N ARG A 89 9.12 4.52 12.00
CA ARG A 89 9.42 5.33 13.18
C ARG A 89 8.20 6.13 13.64
N LYS A 90 7.43 6.72 12.72
CA LYS A 90 6.19 7.44 13.05
C LYS A 90 5.13 6.56 13.70
N VAL A 91 5.04 5.30 13.32
CA VAL A 91 4.13 4.31 13.93
C VAL A 91 4.62 3.88 15.31
N ALA A 92 5.93 3.68 15.48
CA ALA A 92 6.53 3.41 16.78
C ALA A 92 6.40 4.60 17.75
N ASP A 93 6.55 5.84 17.28
CA ASP A 93 6.30 7.07 18.06
C ASP A 93 4.84 7.16 18.53
N ALA A 94 3.90 6.55 17.79
CA ALA A 94 2.49 6.41 18.17
C ALA A 94 2.23 5.24 19.15
N ASN A 95 3.29 4.64 19.72
CA ASN A 95 3.25 3.53 20.67
C ASN A 95 2.69 2.22 20.09
N ALA A 96 2.86 1.98 18.80
CA ALA A 96 2.58 0.67 18.21
C ALA A 96 3.83 -0.24 18.25
N PRO A 97 3.67 -1.55 18.56
CA PRO A 97 4.77 -2.51 18.54
C PRO A 97 5.34 -2.70 17.12
N ASP A 98 6.68 -2.69 16.99
CA ASP A 98 7.35 -2.75 15.67
C ASP A 98 7.13 -4.09 14.95
N GLU A 99 6.96 -5.17 15.71
CA GLU A 99 6.68 -6.52 15.19
C GLU A 99 5.34 -6.64 14.46
N GLY A 100 4.41 -5.71 14.69
CA GLY A 100 3.08 -5.70 14.05
C GLY A 100 3.00 -4.88 12.77
N ILE A 101 4.08 -4.20 12.34
CA ILE A 101 4.01 -3.25 11.23
C ILE A 101 4.15 -3.95 9.87
N SER A 102 3.03 -4.05 9.16
CA SER A 102 2.96 -4.49 7.76
C SER A 102 2.69 -3.31 6.81
N PHE A 103 3.18 -3.42 5.56
CA PHE A 103 2.91 -2.44 4.51
C PHE A 103 1.91 -2.99 3.50
N ILE A 104 1.02 -2.12 3.04
CA ILE A 104 0.16 -2.35 1.87
C ILE A 104 0.59 -1.35 0.81
N ALA A 105 0.97 -1.82 -0.36
CA ALA A 105 1.44 -0.96 -1.44
C ALA A 105 1.10 -1.51 -2.82
N HIS A 106 1.09 -0.63 -3.81
CA HIS A 106 0.92 -1.00 -5.22
C HIS A 106 2.19 -1.70 -5.76
N LEU A 107 2.04 -2.52 -6.80
CA LEU A 107 3.12 -3.35 -7.36
C LEU A 107 4.35 -2.52 -7.80
N LEU A 108 4.14 -1.30 -8.31
CA LEU A 108 5.23 -0.41 -8.71
C LEU A 108 6.02 0.12 -7.50
N SER A 109 5.35 0.47 -6.39
CA SER A 109 6.02 0.90 -5.16
C SER A 109 6.75 -0.23 -4.45
N GLU A 110 6.20 -1.45 -4.47
CA GLU A 110 6.85 -2.65 -3.93
C GLU A 110 8.15 -2.99 -4.66
N SER A 111 8.10 -2.94 -5.99
CA SER A 111 9.27 -3.17 -6.84
C SER A 111 10.36 -2.13 -6.55
N PHE A 112 9.96 -0.87 -6.42
CA PHE A 112 10.86 0.22 -6.06
C PHE A 112 11.45 0.06 -4.65
N LEU A 113 10.66 -0.33 -3.64
CA LEU A 113 11.14 -0.55 -2.27
C LEU A 113 12.15 -1.71 -2.19
N LYS A 114 11.88 -2.82 -2.91
CA LYS A 114 12.81 -3.96 -3.00
C LYS A 114 14.13 -3.54 -3.63
N LEU A 115 14.09 -2.72 -4.68
CA LEU A 115 15.29 -2.16 -5.32
C LEU A 115 16.00 -1.13 -4.44
N ALA A 116 15.27 -0.27 -3.72
CA ALA A 116 15.83 0.73 -2.80
C ALA A 116 16.57 0.08 -1.61
N ARG A 117 16.00 -1.00 -1.04
CA ARG A 117 16.67 -1.80 0.01
C ARG A 117 17.97 -2.41 -0.53
N ARG A 118 17.96 -2.99 -1.73
CA ARG A 118 19.16 -3.56 -2.37
C ARG A 118 20.23 -2.52 -2.68
N ARG A 119 19.84 -1.27 -3.01
CA ARG A 119 20.77 -0.17 -3.34
C ARG A 119 21.54 0.35 -2.11
N GLN A 120 20.90 0.48 -0.95
CA GLN A 120 21.57 1.00 0.26
C GLN A 120 22.56 0.01 0.90
N ILE A 121 22.31 -1.30 0.80
CA ILE A 121 23.25 -2.34 1.29
C ILE A 121 24.60 -2.25 0.55
N ARG A 122 24.64 -1.68 -0.66
CA ARG A 122 25.88 -1.51 -1.45
C ARG A 122 26.58 -0.15 -1.24
N VAL A 123 26.03 0.79 -0.48
CA VAL A 123 26.63 2.12 -0.27
C VAL A 123 26.90 2.34 1.21
N SER A 124 27.83 1.57 1.77
CA SER A 124 28.38 1.81 3.10
C SER A 124 29.88 1.57 3.10
N SER A 125 30.61 2.45 2.41
CA SER A 125 31.88 3.01 2.90
C SER A 125 32.44 3.96 1.83
N PHE A 126 32.16 5.26 1.98
CA PHE A 126 33.13 6.27 1.58
C PHE A 126 32.92 7.49 2.48
N GLY A 127 33.21 7.29 3.76
CA GLY A 127 33.36 8.39 4.70
C GLY A 127 34.61 9.19 4.33
N THR A 128 34.39 10.47 4.01
CA THR A 128 35.34 11.60 4.12
C THR A 128 36.82 11.29 3.86
N MET A 129 37.28 11.52 2.62
CA MET A 129 38.61 12.11 2.43
C MET A 129 38.71 12.90 1.13
N THR A 130 38.94 14.18 1.31
CA THR A 130 39.29 15.24 0.37
C THR A 130 40.43 14.83 -0.58
N ARG A 131 40.22 14.83 -1.91
CA ARG A 131 41.15 15.39 -2.92
C ARG A 131 40.73 15.11 -4.37
N LEU A 132 40.60 16.22 -5.11
CA LEU A 132 41.14 16.51 -6.45
C LEU A 132 40.77 15.61 -7.66
N HIS A 133 40.00 16.26 -8.52
CA HIS A 133 40.14 16.35 -9.97
C HIS A 133 39.83 15.11 -10.83
N HIS A 134 38.70 15.26 -11.54
CA HIS A 134 38.40 14.70 -12.86
C HIS A 134 37.96 13.23 -12.94
N VAL A 135 36.84 13.07 -13.66
CA VAL A 135 36.23 11.84 -14.20
C VAL A 135 35.32 11.07 -13.23
N GLN A 136 34.07 11.56 -13.16
CA GLN A 136 32.89 10.74 -12.96
C GLN A 136 32.93 9.54 -13.92
N ARG A 137 33.26 8.34 -13.42
CA ARG A 137 33.10 7.10 -14.17
C ARG A 137 31.61 6.83 -14.34
N SER A 138 31.11 7.19 -15.52
CA SER A 138 29.81 6.88 -16.06
C SER A 138 29.48 5.41 -15.88
N PHE A 139 28.42 5.14 -15.12
CA PHE A 139 27.79 3.84 -14.99
C PHE A 139 26.99 3.59 -16.28
N GLN A 140 27.70 3.24 -17.36
CA GLN A 140 27.08 2.99 -18.66
C GLN A 140 26.52 1.57 -18.69
N LEU A 141 25.21 1.46 -18.48
CA LEU A 141 24.42 0.27 -18.77
C LEU A 141 24.62 -0.09 -20.25
N ILE A 142 25.35 -1.16 -20.53
CA ILE A 142 25.39 -1.79 -21.85
C ILE A 142 24.11 -2.62 -21.97
N CYS A 143 23.16 -2.13 -22.77
CA CYS A 143 22.06 -2.94 -23.30
C CYS A 143 22.61 -3.66 -24.53
N LEU A 144 22.83 -4.98 -24.46
CA LEU A 144 23.15 -5.78 -25.63
C LEU A 144 21.85 -6.04 -26.43
N PRO A 145 21.81 -5.73 -27.74
CA PRO A 145 20.70 -6.12 -28.60
C PRO A 145 20.71 -7.64 -28.80
N GLN A 146 19.56 -8.27 -28.60
CA GLN A 146 19.35 -9.67 -28.98
C GLN A 146 19.05 -9.70 -30.49
N HIS A 147 19.76 -10.57 -31.20
CA HIS A 147 19.30 -11.07 -32.50
C HIS A 147 18.49 -12.35 -32.25
#